data_AF-A0A2D8QZM9-F1
#
_entry.id   AF-A0A2D8QZM9-F1
#
_cell.length_a   1.000
_cell.length_b   1.000
_cell.length_c   1.000
_cell.angle_alpha   90.00
_cell.angle_beta   90.00
_cell.angle_gamma   90.00
#
_symmetry.space_group_name_H-M   'P 1'
#
loop_
_entity.id
_entity.type
_entity.pdbx_description
1 polymer ?
#
loop_
_entity_poly.entity_id
_entity_poly.type
_entity_poly.pdbx_seq_one_letter_code
_entity_poly.pdbx_strand_id
1 'polypeptide(L)'
;MTWLLFVLGAILSWGMYGVALHTGQVQLGNPLRALLCVGIAYFLIGVLVPVFALSSQSGLSGFSTAGTAWATGAGVLGAIGAVCIIWAFRTGGAPLYVMPLVFGGAPLVNVIASMTLHPPKISPHPLVYVGFVLASVGAGMVLYFRPQA
;
A
#
# COMPACT_ATOMS: atom_id res chain seq x y z
N MET A 1 17.88 -11.47 9.76
CA MET A 1 17.05 -11.49 8.53
C MET A 1 15.54 -11.51 8.80
N THR A 2 15.09 -11.31 10.05
CA THR A 2 13.67 -11.38 10.45
C THR A 2 12.76 -10.37 9.74
N TRP A 3 13.28 -9.22 9.32
CA TRP A 3 12.52 -8.21 8.58
C TRP A 3 11.96 -8.72 7.24
N LEU A 4 12.62 -9.68 6.60
CA LEU A 4 12.13 -10.31 5.36
C LEU A 4 10.82 -11.07 5.57
N LEU A 5 10.60 -11.64 6.76
CA LEU A 5 9.33 -12.31 7.08
C LEU A 5 8.16 -11.31 7.09
N PHE A 6 8.39 -10.11 7.63
CA PHE A 6 7.39 -9.05 7.61
C PHE A 6 7.15 -8.51 6.19
N VAL A 7 8.19 -8.47 5.35
CA VAL A 7 8.04 -8.16 3.92
C VAL A 7 7.18 -9.21 3.22
N LEU A 8 7.43 -10.50 3.46
CA LEU A 8 6.60 -11.58 2.91
C LEU A 8 5.15 -11.47 3.41
N GLY A 9 4.94 -11.21 4.70
CA GLY A 9 3.61 -10.98 5.26
C GLY A 9 2.89 -9.79 4.61
N ALA A 10 3.62 -8.70 4.35
CA ALA A 10 3.08 -7.54 3.64
C ALA A 10 2.70 -7.88 2.19
N ILE A 11 3.56 -8.61 1.46
CA ILE A 11 3.28 -9.07 0.09
C ILE A 11 2.02 -9.93 0.05
N LEU A 12 1.90 -10.90 0.97
CA LEU A 12 0.72 -11.76 1.04
C LEU A 12 -0.56 -10.96 1.37
N SER A 13 -0.48 -10.07 2.36
CA SER A 13 -1.63 -9.27 2.79
C SER A 13 -2.12 -8.33 1.70
N TRP A 14 -1.21 -7.55 1.10
CA TRP A 14 -1.53 -6.60 0.03
C TRP A 14 -1.85 -7.29 -1.31
N GLY A 15 -1.26 -8.45 -1.58
CA GLY A 15 -1.59 -9.26 -2.76
C GLY A 15 -3.01 -9.80 -2.72
N MET A 16 -3.47 -10.30 -1.55
CA MET A 16 -4.85 -10.78 -1.37
C MET A 16 -5.87 -9.64 -1.22
N TYR A 17 -5.42 -8.45 -0.78
CA TYR A 17 -6.28 -7.30 -0.49
C TYR A 17 -7.24 -6.97 -1.63
N GLY A 18 -6.76 -6.87 -2.88
CA GLY A 18 -7.61 -6.48 -4.01
C GLY A 18 -8.76 -7.46 -4.27
N VAL A 19 -8.49 -8.77 -4.18
CA VAL A 19 -9.50 -9.82 -4.37
C VAL A 19 -10.51 -9.80 -3.23
N ALA A 20 -10.05 -9.73 -1.98
CA ALA A 20 -10.91 -9.66 -0.80
C ALA A 20 -11.79 -8.40 -0.82
N LEU A 21 -11.22 -7.25 -1.16
CA LEU A 21 -11.92 -5.97 -1.23
C LEU A 21 -12.99 -5.98 -2.33
N HIS A 22 -12.64 -6.38 -3.54
CA HIS A 22 -13.61 -6.46 -4.63
C HIS A 22 -14.75 -7.43 -4.29
N THR A 23 -14.44 -8.60 -3.73
CA THR A 23 -15.45 -9.58 -3.29
C THR A 23 -16.37 -8.98 -2.23
N GLY A 24 -15.81 -8.32 -1.21
CA GLY A 24 -16.58 -7.65 -0.17
C GLY A 24 -17.45 -6.51 -0.73
N GLN A 25 -16.94 -5.72 -1.66
CA GLN A 25 -17.71 -4.65 -2.32
C GLN A 25 -18.90 -5.19 -3.11
N VAL A 26 -18.70 -6.26 -3.87
CA VAL A 26 -19.77 -6.93 -4.64
C VAL A 26 -20.84 -7.47 -3.69
N GLN A 27 -20.46 -8.17 -2.63
CA GLN A 27 -21.39 -8.75 -1.67
C GLN A 27 -22.16 -7.68 -0.86
N LEU A 28 -21.50 -6.57 -0.52
CA LEU A 28 -22.13 -5.48 0.23
C LEU A 28 -23.00 -4.56 -0.65
N GLY A 29 -22.83 -4.64 -1.97
CA GLY A 29 -23.54 -3.83 -2.97
C GLY A 29 -23.27 -2.32 -2.91
N ASN A 30 -22.40 -1.86 -2.01
CA ASN A 30 -22.08 -0.45 -1.82
C ASN A 30 -20.61 -0.25 -1.45
N PRO A 31 -19.82 0.46 -2.27
CA PRO A 31 -18.40 0.73 -2.03
C PRO A 31 -18.10 1.46 -0.71
N LEU A 32 -19.02 2.31 -0.22
CA LEU A 32 -18.85 3.03 1.04
C LEU A 32 -18.98 2.10 2.24
N ARG A 33 -19.81 1.04 2.14
CA ARG A 33 -19.90 0.01 3.19
C ARG A 33 -18.60 -0.78 3.29
N ALA A 34 -18.02 -1.15 2.14
CA ALA A 34 -16.71 -1.79 2.12
C ALA A 34 -15.61 -0.87 2.66
N LEU A 35 -15.61 0.42 2.28
CA LEU A 35 -14.68 1.42 2.82
C LEU A 35 -14.81 1.55 4.34
N LEU A 36 -16.04 1.55 4.86
CA LEU A 36 -16.28 1.60 6.30
C LEU A 36 -15.68 0.38 7.00
N CYS A 37 -15.86 -0.83 6.45
CA CYS A 37 -15.24 -2.04 6.99
C CYS A 37 -13.69 -1.96 6.99
N VAL A 38 -13.10 -1.44 5.90
CA VAL A 38 -11.64 -1.22 5.82
C VAL A 38 -11.19 -0.20 6.87
N GLY A 39 -11.92 0.91 7.03
CA GLY A 39 -11.63 1.94 8.03
C GLY A 39 -11.69 1.42 9.46
N ILE A 40 -12.69 0.60 9.79
CA ILE A 40 -12.79 -0.07 11.10
C ILE A 40 -11.58 -0.97 11.32
N ALA A 41 -11.19 -1.79 10.33
CA ALA A 41 -10.03 -2.66 10.44
C ALA A 41 -8.73 -1.86 10.65
N TYR A 42 -8.56 -0.74 9.95
CA TYR A 42 -7.40 0.16 10.11
C TYR A 42 -7.36 0.78 11.50
N PHE A 43 -8.50 1.18 12.06
CA PHE A 43 -8.55 1.67 13.43
C PHE A 43 -8.19 0.58 14.43
N LEU A 44 -8.81 -0.60 14.33
CA LEU A 44 -8.58 -1.70 15.27
C LEU A 44 -7.11 -2.13 15.27
N ILE A 45 -6.53 -2.34 14.09
CA ILE A 45 -5.14 -2.80 13.99
C ILE A 45 -4.17 -1.64 14.25
N GLY A 46 -4.38 -0.49 13.60
CA GLY A 46 -3.48 0.65 13.62
C GLY A 46 -3.48 1.43 14.93
N VAL A 47 -4.50 1.28 15.78
CA VAL A 47 -4.56 1.92 17.10
C VAL A 47 -4.38 0.92 18.23
N LEU A 48 -5.14 -0.17 18.26
CA LEU A 48 -5.14 -1.05 19.45
C LEU A 48 -3.83 -1.84 19.59
N VAL A 49 -3.27 -2.34 18.48
CA VAL A 49 -2.00 -3.08 18.51
C VAL A 49 -0.84 -2.22 19.04
N PRO A 50 -0.56 -1.02 18.49
CA PRO A 50 0.53 -0.21 19.02
C PRO A 50 0.25 0.31 20.43
N VAL A 51 -0.99 0.63 20.80
CA VAL A 51 -1.32 1.04 22.18
C VAL A 51 -0.98 -0.09 23.17
N PHE A 52 -1.38 -1.32 22.89
CA PHE A 52 -1.07 -2.48 23.72
C PHE A 52 0.45 -2.77 23.79
N ALA A 53 1.12 -2.70 22.64
CA ALA A 53 2.56 -2.91 22.57
C ALA A 53 3.34 -1.84 23.34
N LEU A 54 2.96 -0.56 23.22
CA LEU A 54 3.61 0.56 23.91
C LEU A 54 3.27 0.58 25.41
N SER A 55 2.07 0.20 25.81
CA SER A 55 1.69 0.12 27.23
C SER A 55 2.54 -0.90 27.98
N SER A 56 2.87 -2.03 27.35
CA SER A 56 3.77 -3.03 27.95
C SER A 56 5.23 -2.58 28.05
N GLN A 57 5.62 -1.53 27.32
CA GLN A 57 6.99 -1.01 27.26
C GLN A 57 7.15 0.34 27.96
N SER A 58 6.10 0.87 28.61
CA SER A 58 6.06 2.26 29.10
C SER A 58 6.37 3.32 28.02
N GLY A 59 6.16 2.97 26.75
CA GLY A 59 6.53 3.77 25.57
C GLY A 59 5.47 4.74 25.08
N LEU A 60 4.43 5.01 25.89
CA LEU A 60 3.33 5.93 25.53
C LEU A 60 3.73 7.41 25.68
N SER A 61 5.00 7.71 25.92
CA SER A 61 5.55 9.07 26.03
C SER A 61 6.72 9.28 25.07
N GLY A 62 7.07 10.54 24.77
CA GLY A 62 8.23 10.86 23.92
C GLY A 62 7.93 11.07 22.43
N PHE A 63 6.68 11.37 22.07
CA PHE A 63 6.32 11.70 20.69
C PHE A 63 6.91 13.06 20.27
N SER A 64 7.69 13.09 19.18
CA SER A 64 8.15 14.33 18.57
C SER A 64 7.10 14.90 17.61
N THR A 65 6.92 16.21 17.58
CA THR A 65 5.94 16.87 16.68
C THR A 65 6.18 16.52 15.22
N ALA A 66 7.43 16.54 14.78
CA ALA A 66 7.81 16.20 13.41
C ALA A 66 7.56 14.71 13.09
N GLY A 67 7.95 13.80 13.99
CA GLY A 67 7.74 12.37 13.80
C GLY A 67 6.25 12.01 13.75
N THR A 68 5.44 12.60 14.63
CA THR A 68 3.99 12.43 14.63
C THR A 68 3.38 12.96 13.33
N ALA A 69 3.77 14.15 12.87
CA ALA A 69 3.25 14.72 11.62
C ALA A 69 3.53 13.82 10.40
N TRP A 70 4.76 13.33 10.26
CA TRP A 70 5.13 12.41 9.18
C TRP A 70 4.41 11.06 9.26
N ALA A 71 4.31 10.48 10.46
CA ALA A 71 3.61 9.21 10.67
C ALA A 71 2.10 9.33 10.40
N THR A 72 1.47 10.41 10.88
CA THR A 72 0.06 10.70 10.57
C THR A 72 -0.14 10.94 9.08
N GLY A 73 0.75 11.70 8.43
CA GLY A 73 0.72 11.92 6.98
C GLY A 73 0.81 10.61 6.19
N ALA A 74 1.69 9.70 6.59
CA ALA A 74 1.79 8.37 5.98
C ALA A 74 0.48 7.57 6.13
N GLY A 75 -0.17 7.64 7.30
CA GLY A 75 -1.49 7.03 7.52
C GLY A 75 -2.59 7.61 6.61
N VAL A 76 -2.60 8.93 6.42
CA VAL A 76 -3.52 9.61 5.50
C VAL A 76 -3.30 9.15 4.06
N LEU A 77 -2.04 9.08 3.61
CA LEU A 77 -1.70 8.59 2.26
C LEU A 77 -2.17 7.15 2.04
N GLY A 78 -2.02 6.27 3.05
CA GLY A 78 -2.53 4.90 3.00
C GLY A 78 -4.06 4.83 2.89
N ALA A 79 -4.78 5.63 3.68
CA ALA A 79 -6.24 5.70 3.64
C ALA A 79 -6.75 6.24 2.29
N ILE A 80 -6.12 7.28 1.75
CA ILE A 80 -6.45 7.81 0.42
C ILE A 80 -6.22 6.73 -0.64
N GLY A 81 -5.11 5.99 -0.58
CA GLY A 81 -4.83 4.87 -1.48
C GLY A 81 -5.94 3.81 -1.47
N ALA A 82 -6.40 3.41 -0.28
CA ALA A 82 -7.51 2.47 -0.14
C ALA A 82 -8.82 3.01 -0.75
N VAL A 83 -9.14 4.30 -0.54
CA VAL A 83 -10.29 4.97 -1.17
C VAL A 83 -10.18 4.94 -2.70
N CYS A 84 -9.02 5.24 -3.26
CA CYS A 84 -8.79 5.21 -4.70
C CYS A 84 -8.98 3.81 -5.30
N ILE A 85 -8.51 2.75 -4.62
CA ILE A 85 -8.71 1.37 -5.06
C ILE A 85 -10.21 1.01 -5.06
N ILE A 86 -10.92 1.37 -3.99
CA ILE A 86 -12.36 1.15 -3.85
C ILE A 86 -13.13 1.83 -4.97
N TRP A 87 -12.77 3.07 -5.32
CA TRP A 87 -13.38 3.78 -6.43
C TRP A 87 -13.01 3.20 -7.79
N ALA A 88 -11.77 2.73 -7.99
CA ALA A 88 -11.38 2.06 -9.22
C ALA A 88 -12.22 0.80 -9.48
N PHE A 89 -12.51 0.02 -8.43
CA PHE A 89 -13.44 -1.11 -8.51
C PHE A 89 -14.88 -0.68 -8.75
N ARG A 90 -15.34 0.40 -8.11
CA ARG A 90 -16.66 0.99 -8.35
C ARG A 90 -16.86 1.40 -9.82
N THR A 91 -15.81 1.89 -10.49
CA THR A 91 -15.85 2.30 -11.89
C THR A 91 -15.61 1.15 -12.89
N GLY A 92 -15.70 -0.11 -12.44
CA GLY A 92 -15.58 -1.29 -13.31
C GLY A 92 -14.18 -1.89 -13.41
N GLY A 93 -13.20 -1.39 -12.64
CA GLY A 93 -11.91 -2.03 -12.52
C GLY A 93 -12.02 -3.40 -11.85
N ALA A 94 -11.29 -4.40 -12.34
CA ALA A 94 -11.18 -5.70 -11.68
C ALA A 94 -9.83 -5.85 -10.96
N PRO A 95 -9.74 -6.68 -9.90
CA PRO A 95 -8.49 -6.89 -9.14
C PRO A 95 -7.30 -7.26 -10.02
N LEU A 96 -7.53 -8.04 -11.08
CA LEU A 96 -6.51 -8.45 -12.05
C LEU A 96 -5.88 -7.28 -12.83
N TYR A 97 -6.48 -6.10 -12.81
CA TYR A 97 -5.99 -4.90 -13.50
C TYR A 97 -5.49 -3.86 -12.50
N VAL A 98 -6.34 -3.52 -11.54
CA VAL A 98 -6.07 -2.41 -10.61
C VAL A 98 -4.87 -2.77 -9.73
N MET A 99 -4.77 -4.00 -9.23
CA MET A 99 -3.69 -4.36 -8.31
C MET A 99 -2.31 -4.36 -8.99
N PRO A 100 -2.09 -4.99 -10.17
CA PRO A 100 -0.80 -4.90 -10.85
C PRO A 100 -0.41 -3.47 -11.24
N LEU A 101 -1.39 -2.62 -11.64
CA LEU A 101 -1.11 -1.21 -11.95
C LEU A 101 -0.65 -0.44 -10.70
N VAL A 102 -1.33 -0.61 -9.57
CA VAL A 102 -0.96 0.04 -8.30
C VAL A 102 0.40 -0.46 -7.81
N PHE A 103 0.62 -1.77 -7.76
CA PHE A 103 1.86 -2.35 -7.23
C PHE A 103 3.05 -2.24 -8.20
N GLY A 104 2.80 -2.08 -9.51
CA GLY A 104 3.83 -1.75 -10.48
C GLY A 104 4.23 -0.27 -10.44
N GLY A 105 3.27 0.64 -10.23
CA GLY A 105 3.52 2.08 -10.19
C GLY A 105 4.00 2.61 -8.84
N ALA A 106 3.52 2.07 -7.72
CA ALA A 106 3.86 2.56 -6.37
C ALA A 106 5.37 2.56 -6.06
N PRO A 107 6.16 1.54 -6.46
CA PRO A 107 7.61 1.58 -6.28
C PRO A 107 8.29 2.76 -7.00
N LEU A 108 7.80 3.14 -8.18
CA LEU A 108 8.34 4.29 -8.94
C LEU A 108 8.09 5.59 -8.18
N VAL A 109 6.86 5.79 -7.70
CA VAL A 109 6.49 6.97 -6.90
C VAL A 109 7.34 7.02 -5.63
N ASN A 110 7.53 5.89 -4.95
CA ASN A 110 8.35 5.81 -3.74
C ASN A 110 9.81 6.23 -4.02
N VAL A 111 10.39 5.78 -5.12
CA VAL A 111 11.76 6.17 -5.48
C VAL A 111 11.85 7.65 -5.78
N ILE A 112 10.93 8.19 -6.60
CA ILE A 112 10.92 9.61 -6.93
C ILE A 112 10.80 10.44 -5.64
N ALA A 113 9.83 10.11 -4.77
CA ALA A 113 9.64 10.79 -3.49
C ALA A 113 10.87 10.65 -2.57
N SER A 114 11.52 9.49 -2.56
CA SER A 114 12.73 9.27 -1.77
C SER A 114 13.89 10.11 -2.30
N MET A 115 14.07 10.19 -3.62
CA MET A 115 15.11 10.99 -4.25
C MET A 115 14.87 12.50 -4.11
N THR A 116 13.62 12.96 -4.06
CA THR A 116 13.30 14.38 -3.87
C THR A 116 13.44 14.80 -2.42
N LEU A 117 12.96 13.98 -1.47
CA LEU A 117 13.02 14.28 -0.04
C LEU A 117 14.40 14.01 0.56
N HIS A 118 15.13 13.03 0.03
CA HIS A 118 16.47 12.64 0.47
C HIS A 118 17.41 12.53 -0.75
N PRO A 119 17.87 13.67 -1.31
CA PRO A 119 18.71 13.69 -2.49
C PRO A 119 19.96 12.82 -2.31
N PRO A 120 20.25 11.91 -3.26
CA PRO A 120 21.37 11.00 -3.12
C PRO A 120 22.69 11.77 -3.25
N LYS A 121 23.63 11.49 -2.35
CA LYS A 121 24.97 12.13 -2.34
C LYS A 121 25.82 11.71 -3.55
N ILE A 122 25.48 10.59 -4.18
CA ILE A 122 26.12 10.04 -5.37
C ILE A 122 25.01 9.78 -6.38
N SER A 123 25.25 10.11 -7.66
CA SER A 123 24.25 9.87 -8.71
C SER A 123 23.84 8.39 -8.75
N PRO A 124 22.53 8.07 -8.80
CA PRO A 124 22.07 6.69 -8.88
C PRO A 124 22.69 5.97 -10.07
N HIS A 125 23.08 4.72 -9.86
CA HIS A 125 23.62 3.91 -10.94
C HIS A 125 22.57 3.77 -12.07
N PRO A 126 22.94 3.92 -13.36
CA PRO A 126 21.98 3.89 -14.47
C PRO A 126 21.06 2.66 -14.51
N LEU A 127 21.54 1.51 -14.02
CA LEU A 127 20.75 0.27 -13.93
C LEU A 127 19.52 0.36 -13.02
N VAL A 128 19.49 1.30 -12.06
CA VAL A 128 18.31 1.52 -11.22
C VAL A 128 17.12 1.97 -12.09
N TYR A 129 17.37 2.85 -13.08
CA TYR A 129 16.36 3.29 -14.03
C TYR A 129 15.95 2.16 -14.99
N VAL A 130 16.90 1.31 -15.41
CA VAL A 130 16.58 0.10 -16.19
C VAL A 130 15.66 -0.82 -15.39
N GLY A 131 15.93 -0.99 -14.09
CA GLY A 131 15.06 -1.75 -13.18
C GLY A 131 13.61 -1.22 -13.15
N PHE A 132 13.42 0.09 -13.20
CA PHE A 132 12.08 0.69 -13.28
C PHE A 132 11.37 0.40 -14.58
N VAL A 133 12.08 0.48 -15.70
CA VAL A 133 11.53 0.12 -17.01
C VAL A 133 11.14 -1.37 -17.00
N LEU A 134 12.01 -2.24 -16.50
CA LEU A 134 11.74 -3.67 -16.42
C LEU A 134 10.56 -4.00 -15.49
N ALA A 135 10.44 -3.34 -14.33
CA ALA A 135 9.31 -3.51 -13.43
C ALA A 135 7.98 -3.06 -14.09
N SER A 136 8.00 -1.93 -14.80
CA SER A 136 6.84 -1.40 -15.53
C SER A 136 6.44 -2.33 -16.69
N VAL A 137 7.42 -2.82 -17.45
CA VAL A 137 7.21 -3.79 -18.54
C VAL A 137 6.69 -5.11 -17.98
N GLY A 138 7.24 -5.62 -16.88
CA GLY A 138 6.76 -6.83 -16.22
C GLY A 138 5.32 -6.71 -15.75
N ALA A 139 4.95 -5.59 -15.13
CA ALA A 139 3.56 -5.30 -14.80
C ALA A 139 2.67 -5.25 -16.06
N GLY A 140 3.14 -4.62 -17.14
CA GLY A 140 2.46 -4.59 -18.44
C GLY A 140 2.26 -5.99 -19.05
N MET A 141 3.27 -6.86 -18.98
CA MET A 141 3.19 -8.24 -19.46
C MET A 141 2.15 -9.05 -18.68
N VAL A 142 2.10 -8.92 -17.36
CA VAL A 142 1.08 -9.58 -16.52
C VAL A 142 -0.33 -9.14 -16.94
N LEU A 143 -0.51 -7.86 -17.24
CA LEU A 143 -1.80 -7.32 -17.69
C LEU A 143 -2.18 -7.77 -19.10
N TYR A 144 -1.20 -7.87 -20.00
CA TYR A 144 -1.38 -8.25 -21.40
C TYR A 144 -1.65 -9.74 -21.57
N PHE A 145 -0.86 -10.59 -20.91
CA PHE A 145 -0.97 -12.06 -20.97
C PHE A 145 -1.84 -12.65 -19.85
N ARG A 146 -2.72 -11.85 -19.26
CA ARG A 146 -3.62 -12.34 -18.20
C ARG A 146 -4.49 -13.49 -18.72
N PRO A 147 -4.85 -14.46 -17.85
CA PRO A 147 -5.82 -15.48 -18.20
C PRO A 147 -7.16 -14.84 -18.56
N GLN A 148 -7.72 -15.20 -19.72
CA GLN A 148 -9.11 -14.89 -20.06
C GLN A 148 -9.98 -15.92 -19.34
N ALA A 149 -10.86 -15.45 -18.46
CA ALA A 149 -11.91 -16.26 -17.85
C ALA A 149 -13.20 -16.12 -18.63
#